data_AF-A0A925DB52-F1
#
_entry.id   AF-A0A925DB52-F1
#
_cell.length_a   1.000
_cell.length_b   1.000
_cell.length_c   1.000
_cell.angle_alpha   90.00
_cell.angle_beta   90.00
_cell.angle_gamma   90.00
#
_symmetry.space_group_name_H-M   'P 1'
#
loop_
_entity.id
_entity.type
_entity.pdbx_description
1 polymer ?
#
loop_
_entity_poly.entity_id
_entity_poly.type
_entity_poly.pdbx_seq_one_letter_code
_entity_poly.pdbx_strand_id
1 'polypeptide(L)'
;METMTDSTAVAEITAHFQALSSFVPLRPIRDAAGYEAAVASLNRLLDAGAASQQHPLANLVDTLGALIGEYDDLHYPADPVTPVAMLRFLMERHGLTQAGLPEIGSQGVVSEILNGKRELNVRQIKALAGRFQVPPGVFV
;
A
#
# COMPACT_ATOMS: atom_id res chain seq x y z
N MET A 1 45.28 -15.56 0.99
CA MET A 1 44.88 -15.51 2.42
C MET A 1 43.65 -14.61 2.53
N GLU A 2 42.60 -14.93 1.77
CA GLU A 2 41.38 -14.09 1.64
C GLU A 2 40.10 -14.92 1.86
N THR A 3 40.19 -16.26 1.76
CA THR A 3 39.04 -17.17 1.84
C THR A 3 38.66 -17.59 3.27
N MET A 4 39.58 -17.47 4.23
CA MET A 4 39.35 -17.94 5.61
C MET A 4 38.57 -16.93 6.46
N THR A 5 38.67 -15.64 6.16
CA THR A 5 37.92 -14.57 6.84
C THR A 5 36.45 -14.55 6.42
N ASP A 6 36.19 -14.86 5.15
CA ASP A 6 34.84 -14.86 4.56
C ASP A 6 33.98 -16.01 5.12
N SER A 7 34.58 -17.19 5.33
CA SER A 7 33.87 -18.34 5.93
C SER A 7 33.48 -18.11 7.40
N THR A 8 34.28 -17.36 8.17
CA THR A 8 33.96 -17.03 9.57
C THR A 8 32.84 -16.00 9.65
N ALA A 9 32.90 -14.96 8.80
CA ALA A 9 31.85 -13.94 8.73
C ALA A 9 30.50 -14.54 8.33
N VAL A 10 30.48 -15.44 7.34
CA VAL A 10 29.24 -16.14 6.93
C VAL A 10 28.67 -17.00 8.05
N ALA A 11 29.51 -17.68 8.84
CA ALA A 11 29.06 -18.46 9.98
C ALA A 11 28.43 -17.58 11.08
N GLU A 12 29.05 -16.43 11.37
CA GLU A 12 28.51 -15.45 12.33
C GLU A 12 27.18 -14.88 11.83
N ILE A 13 27.09 -14.43 10.58
CA ILE A 13 25.85 -13.94 9.99
C ILE A 13 24.75 -15.00 10.08
N THR A 14 25.08 -16.25 9.76
CA THR A 14 24.13 -17.37 9.83
C THR A 14 23.61 -17.56 11.24
N ALA A 15 24.50 -17.55 12.25
CA ALA A 15 24.11 -17.70 13.65
C ALA A 15 23.22 -16.55 14.14
N HIS A 16 23.59 -15.29 13.85
CA HIS A 16 22.80 -14.12 14.25
C HIS A 16 21.46 -14.08 13.52
N PHE A 17 21.43 -14.41 12.23
CA PHE A 17 20.20 -14.45 11.45
C PHE A 17 19.25 -15.54 11.95
N GLN A 18 19.74 -16.73 12.27
CA GLN A 18 18.93 -17.80 12.88
C GLN A 18 18.40 -17.40 14.24
N ALA A 19 19.23 -16.78 15.09
CA ALA A 19 18.82 -16.31 16.40
C ALA A 19 17.71 -15.25 16.27
N LEU A 20 17.89 -14.24 15.41
CA LEU A 20 16.90 -13.20 15.17
C LEU A 20 15.60 -13.77 14.55
N SER A 21 15.73 -14.70 13.60
CA SER A 21 14.59 -15.35 12.93
C SER A 21 13.72 -16.16 13.89
N SER A 22 14.23 -16.55 15.05
CA SER A 22 13.44 -17.23 16.10
C SER A 22 12.50 -16.27 16.86
N PHE A 23 12.83 -14.98 16.89
CA PHE A 23 12.01 -13.95 17.55
C PHE A 23 11.08 -13.22 16.60
N VAL A 24 11.51 -13.06 15.35
CA VAL A 24 10.86 -12.28 14.31
C VAL A 24 10.92 -13.04 12.99
N PRO A 25 9.81 -13.26 12.28
CA PRO A 25 9.81 -14.04 11.04
C PRO A 25 10.39 -13.22 9.87
N LEU A 26 11.72 -13.22 9.74
CA LEU A 26 12.46 -12.54 8.67
C LEU A 26 12.58 -13.42 7.41
N ARG A 27 11.43 -13.75 6.82
CA ARG A 27 11.36 -14.57 5.60
C ARG A 27 10.14 -14.18 4.78
N PRO A 28 10.11 -14.48 3.47
CA PRO A 28 8.91 -14.33 2.66
C PRO A 28 7.72 -15.07 3.29
N ILE A 29 6.60 -14.37 3.41
CA ILE A 29 5.37 -14.89 4.00
C ILE A 29 4.62 -15.67 2.91
N ARG A 30 4.26 -16.92 3.19
CA ARG A 30 3.67 -17.83 2.19
C ARG A 30 2.29 -18.37 2.57
N ASP A 31 1.89 -18.18 3.82
CA ASP A 31 0.65 -18.69 4.39
C ASP A 31 0.13 -17.77 5.48
N ALA A 32 -1.13 -17.99 5.88
CA ALA A 32 -1.80 -17.18 6.88
C ALA A 32 -1.13 -17.25 8.27
N ALA A 33 -0.58 -18.42 8.64
CA ALA A 33 0.10 -18.58 9.92
C ALA A 33 1.39 -17.73 9.99
N GLY A 34 2.16 -17.69 8.89
CA GLY A 34 3.31 -16.82 8.76
C GLY A 34 2.93 -15.34 8.78
N TYR A 35 1.81 -14.97 8.16
CA TYR A 35 1.28 -13.62 8.18
C TYR A 35 0.94 -13.16 9.59
N GLU A 36 0.14 -13.95 10.32
CA GLU A 36 -0.24 -13.65 11.71
C GLU A 36 0.98 -13.51 12.61
N ALA A 37 1.97 -14.40 12.47
CA ALA A 37 3.22 -14.32 13.23
C ALA A 37 4.03 -13.05 12.91
N ALA A 38 4.06 -12.62 11.65
CA ALA A 38 4.73 -11.40 11.23
C ALA A 38 4.04 -10.15 11.78
N VAL A 39 2.71 -10.06 11.64
CA VAL A 39 1.91 -8.97 12.20
C VAL A 39 2.04 -8.89 13.72
N ALA A 40 1.95 -10.02 14.42
CA ALA A 40 2.15 -10.06 15.87
C ALA A 40 3.55 -9.59 16.28
N SER A 41 4.57 -9.89 15.48
CA SER A 41 5.94 -9.44 15.75
C SER A 41 6.12 -7.95 15.46
N LEU A 42 5.56 -7.45 14.37
CA LEU A 42 5.54 -6.03 14.04
C LEU A 42 4.88 -5.21 15.15
N ASN A 43 3.69 -5.62 15.61
CA ASN A 43 2.97 -4.92 16.67
C ASN A 43 3.77 -4.86 17.97
N ARG A 44 4.39 -5.98 18.40
CA ARG A 44 5.27 -5.99 19.59
C ARG A 44 6.43 -5.00 19.47
N LEU A 45 7.03 -4.86 18.29
CA LEU A 45 8.12 -3.91 18.05
C LEU A 45 7.60 -2.47 18.12
N LEU A 46 6.45 -2.18 17.51
CA LEU A 46 5.82 -0.86 17.55
C LEU A 46 5.46 -0.46 18.99
N ASP A 47 4.85 -1.37 19.76
CA ASP A 47 4.51 -1.17 21.18
C ASP A 47 5.75 -0.92 22.05
N ALA A 48 6.91 -1.49 21.66
CA ALA A 48 8.19 -1.25 22.32
C ALA A 48 8.85 0.08 21.92
N GLY A 49 8.20 0.91 21.09
CA GLY A 49 8.67 2.23 20.68
C GLY A 49 9.40 2.25 19.33
N ALA A 50 9.45 1.13 18.60
CA ALA A 50 10.07 1.06 17.28
C ALA A 50 9.25 1.74 16.16
N ALA A 51 8.12 2.37 16.50
CA ALA A 51 7.42 3.30 15.60
C ALA A 51 8.23 4.59 15.33
N SER A 52 9.17 4.93 16.22
CA SER A 52 10.08 6.06 16.02
C SER A 52 11.20 5.68 15.04
N GLN A 53 11.45 6.52 14.03
CA GLN A 53 12.58 6.33 13.10
C GLN A 53 13.96 6.44 13.77
N GLN A 54 14.04 7.01 14.98
CA GLN A 54 15.28 7.04 15.75
C GLN A 54 15.53 5.74 16.54
N HIS A 55 14.55 4.83 16.61
CA HIS A 55 14.68 3.58 17.32
C HIS A 55 15.63 2.61 16.57
N PRO A 56 16.55 1.90 17.26
CA PRO A 56 17.50 0.99 16.61
C PRO A 56 16.85 -0.12 15.76
N LEU A 57 15.60 -0.46 16.07
CA LEU A 57 14.82 -1.47 15.35
C LEU A 57 13.86 -0.89 14.30
N ALA A 58 13.92 0.40 13.97
CA ALA A 58 13.05 1.01 12.96
C ALA A 58 13.18 0.30 11.60
N ASN A 59 14.41 0.02 11.15
CA ASN A 59 14.65 -0.70 9.89
C ASN A 59 14.07 -2.13 9.90
N LEU A 60 13.98 -2.77 11.07
CA LEU A 60 13.37 -4.09 11.22
C LEU A 60 11.85 -4.01 11.08
N VAL A 61 11.23 -2.98 11.65
CA VAL A 61 9.80 -2.67 11.49
C VAL A 61 9.48 -2.43 10.00
N ASP A 62 10.29 -1.61 9.31
CA ASP A 62 10.11 -1.35 7.88
C ASP A 62 10.24 -2.62 7.04
N THR A 63 11.22 -3.47 7.35
CA THR A 63 11.43 -4.75 6.65
C THR A 63 10.24 -5.69 6.84
N LEU A 64 9.73 -5.83 8.07
CA LEU A 64 8.54 -6.64 8.33
C LEU A 64 7.30 -6.07 7.65
N GLY A 65 7.12 -4.75 7.68
CA GLY A 65 6.02 -4.07 6.99
C GLY A 65 6.03 -4.36 5.49
N ALA A 66 7.20 -4.35 4.86
CA ALA A 66 7.34 -4.71 3.44
C ALA A 66 6.97 -6.19 3.17
N LEU A 67 7.39 -7.13 4.01
CA LEU A 67 7.05 -8.55 3.87
C LEU A 67 5.55 -8.81 4.04
N ILE A 68 4.92 -8.13 5.00
CA ILE A 68 3.47 -8.17 5.23
C ILE A 68 2.72 -7.58 4.03
N GLY A 69 3.16 -6.41 3.54
CA GLY A 69 2.57 -5.77 2.36
C GLY A 69 2.65 -6.63 1.10
N GLU A 70 3.77 -7.31 0.86
CA GLU A 70 3.91 -8.24 -0.27
C GLU A 70 2.89 -9.39 -0.18
N TYR A 71 2.65 -9.93 1.02
CA TYR A 71 1.63 -10.95 1.23
C TYR A 71 0.22 -10.41 0.99
N ASP A 72 -0.08 -9.22 1.51
CA ASP A 72 -1.38 -8.57 1.35
C ASP A 72 -1.70 -8.28 -0.11
N ASP A 73 -0.74 -7.75 -0.89
CA ASP A 73 -0.93 -7.48 -2.32
C ASP A 73 -1.27 -8.76 -3.12
N LEU A 74 -0.71 -9.91 -2.71
CA LEU A 74 -0.94 -11.21 -3.36
C LEU A 74 -2.28 -11.87 -2.94
N HIS A 75 -2.68 -11.75 -1.67
CA HIS A 75 -3.80 -12.51 -1.11
C HIS A 75 -5.07 -11.68 -0.95
N TYR A 76 -4.91 -10.38 -0.73
CA TYR A 76 -5.98 -9.40 -0.55
C TYR A 76 -5.73 -8.21 -1.49
N PRO A 77 -5.66 -8.45 -2.82
CA PRO A 77 -5.48 -7.36 -3.76
C PRO A 77 -6.60 -6.35 -3.52
N ALA A 78 -6.24 -5.07 -3.43
CA ALA A 78 -7.22 -4.01 -3.28
C ALA A 78 -8.25 -4.13 -4.41
N ASP A 79 -9.53 -4.11 -4.06
CA ASP A 79 -10.59 -4.10 -5.07
C ASP A 79 -10.33 -2.92 -6.04
N PRO A 80 -10.33 -3.15 -7.36
CA PRO A 80 -10.13 -2.08 -8.31
C PRO A 80 -11.21 -1.01 -8.08
N VAL A 81 -10.79 0.16 -7.61
CA VAL A 81 -11.70 1.28 -7.42
C VAL A 81 -12.12 1.77 -8.79
N THR A 82 -13.36 1.50 -9.17
CA THR A 82 -13.88 1.97 -10.46
C THR A 82 -13.76 3.50 -10.55
N PRO A 83 -13.55 4.06 -11.76
CA PRO A 83 -13.49 5.52 -11.95
C PRO A 83 -14.73 6.24 -11.40
N VAL A 84 -15.88 5.57 -11.45
CA VAL A 84 -17.15 6.06 -10.89
C VAL A 84 -17.13 6.10 -9.37
N ALA A 85 -16.64 5.04 -8.71
CA ALA A 85 -16.51 5.00 -7.25
C ALA A 85 -15.54 6.08 -6.77
N MET A 86 -14.40 6.26 -7.45
CA MET A 86 -13.45 7.34 -7.15
C MET A 86 -14.10 8.72 -7.32
N LEU A 87 -14.83 8.95 -8.41
CA LEU A 87 -15.53 10.20 -8.63
C LEU A 87 -16.57 10.49 -7.55
N ARG A 88 -17.35 9.48 -7.13
CA ARG A 88 -18.34 9.62 -6.04
C ARG A 88 -17.67 9.97 -4.71
N PHE A 89 -16.57 9.29 -4.39
CA PHE A 89 -15.79 9.57 -3.20
C PHE A 89 -15.26 11.01 -3.18
N LEU A 90 -14.72 11.49 -4.30
CA LEU A 90 -14.24 12.87 -4.41
C LEU A 90 -15.37 13.89 -4.37
N MET A 91 -16.53 13.58 -4.95
CA MET A 91 -17.72 14.42 -4.83
C MET A 91 -18.16 14.54 -3.37
N GLU A 92 -18.25 13.44 -2.64
CA GLU A 92 -18.65 13.41 -1.23
C GLU A 92 -17.65 14.18 -0.35
N ARG A 93 -16.35 13.90 -0.49
CA ARG A 93 -15.29 14.55 0.29
C ARG A 93 -15.24 16.07 0.11
N HIS A 94 -15.64 16.55 -1.08
CA HIS A 94 -15.64 17.97 -1.42
C HIS A 94 -17.04 18.61 -1.36
N GLY A 95 -18.07 17.89 -0.92
CA GLY A 95 -19.45 18.40 -0.87
C GLY A 95 -20.03 18.80 -2.23
N LEU A 96 -19.58 18.16 -3.32
CA LEU A 96 -19.98 18.49 -4.69
C LEU A 96 -21.20 17.69 -5.13
N THR A 97 -22.14 18.40 -5.77
CA THR A 97 -23.24 17.77 -6.51
C THR A 97 -22.85 17.55 -7.97
N GLN A 98 -23.70 16.84 -8.73
CA GLN A 98 -23.46 16.61 -10.17
C GLN A 98 -23.31 17.90 -10.98
N ALA A 99 -23.99 18.99 -10.57
CA ALA A 99 -23.86 20.30 -11.19
C ALA A 99 -22.49 20.96 -10.92
N GLY A 100 -21.77 20.49 -9.89
CA GLY A 100 -20.47 21.00 -9.49
C GLY A 100 -19.30 20.46 -10.29
N LEU A 101 -19.52 19.72 -11.38
CA LEU A 101 -18.48 19.09 -12.22
C LEU A 101 -18.53 19.58 -13.69
N PRO A 102 -18.37 20.90 -13.96
CA PRO A 102 -18.46 21.46 -15.31
C PRO A 102 -17.41 20.89 -16.29
N GLU A 103 -16.27 20.40 -15.79
CA GLU A 103 -15.22 19.76 -16.57
C GLU A 103 -15.66 18.45 -17.23
N ILE A 104 -16.67 17.78 -16.66
CA ILE A 104 -17.29 16.60 -17.25
C ILE A 104 -18.31 17.03 -18.31
N GLY A 105 -19.16 18.00 -17.99
CA GLY A 105 -20.17 18.54 -18.88
C GLY A 105 -21.45 18.91 -18.14
N SER A 106 -22.60 18.78 -18.81
CA SER A 106 -23.90 19.02 -18.19
C SER A 106 -24.20 18.01 -17.08
N GLN A 107 -25.11 18.35 -16.17
CA GLN A 107 -25.56 17.45 -15.10
C GLN A 107 -26.03 16.09 -15.63
N GLY A 108 -26.68 16.04 -16.81
CA GLY A 108 -27.10 14.80 -17.45
C GLY A 108 -25.92 13.90 -17.82
N VAL A 109 -24.84 14.47 -18.37
CA VAL A 109 -23.62 13.71 -18.70
C VAL A 109 -22.95 13.16 -17.44
N VAL A 110 -22.89 13.97 -16.37
CA VAL A 110 -22.36 13.51 -15.08
C VAL A 110 -23.19 12.34 -14.54
N SER A 111 -24.53 12.43 -14.65
CA SER A 111 -25.43 11.35 -14.23
C SER A 111 -25.22 10.06 -15.04
N GLU A 112 -25.07 10.16 -16.36
CA GLU A 112 -24.79 9.00 -17.22
C GLU A 112 -23.48 8.31 -16.82
N ILE A 113 -22.44 9.08 -16.50
CA ILE A 113 -21.15 8.54 -16.03
C ILE A 113 -21.31 7.87 -14.67
N LEU A 114 -21.95 8.55 -13.72
CA LEU A 114 -22.18 8.02 -12.37
C LEU A 114 -23.05 6.74 -12.35
N ASN A 115 -23.87 6.54 -13.38
CA ASN A 115 -24.70 5.35 -13.56
C ASN A 115 -24.08 4.32 -14.51
N GLY A 116 -22.84 4.51 -14.96
CA GLY A 116 -22.12 3.56 -15.82
C GLY A 116 -22.63 3.48 -17.26
N LYS A 117 -23.50 4.41 -17.70
CA LYS A 117 -23.98 4.49 -19.08
C LYS A 117 -22.94 5.08 -20.03
N ARG A 118 -21.96 5.80 -19.48
CA ARG A 118 -20.90 6.47 -20.21
C ARG A 118 -19.59 6.42 -19.43
N GLU A 119 -18.48 6.29 -20.14
CA GLU A 119 -17.14 6.34 -19.53
C GLU A 119 -16.57 7.76 -19.55
N LEU A 120 -15.68 8.05 -18.60
CA LEU A 120 -14.87 9.27 -18.61
C LEU A 120 -13.89 9.20 -19.79
N ASN A 121 -13.82 10.28 -20.56
CA ASN A 121 -12.78 10.39 -21.59
C ASN A 121 -11.48 11.00 -21.01
N VAL A 122 -10.38 10.84 -21.75
CA VAL A 122 -9.04 11.32 -21.34
C VAL A 122 -9.01 12.82 -21.00
N ARG A 123 -9.80 13.65 -21.69
CA ARG A 123 -9.87 15.09 -21.40
C ARG A 123 -10.52 15.34 -20.03
N GLN A 124 -11.62 14.66 -19.74
CA GLN A 124 -12.33 14.75 -18.47
C GLN A 124 -11.46 14.22 -17.32
N ILE A 125 -10.78 13.08 -17.52
CA ILE A 125 -9.85 12.50 -16.54
C ILE A 125 -8.76 13.50 -16.17
N LYS A 126 -8.10 14.12 -17.16
CA LYS A 126 -7.05 15.13 -16.90
C LYS A 126 -7.57 16.34 -16.12
N ALA A 127 -8.79 16.80 -16.44
CA ALA A 127 -9.39 17.93 -15.76
C ALA A 127 -9.76 17.60 -14.30
N LEU A 128 -10.35 16.43 -14.05
CA LEU A 128 -10.67 15.95 -12.70
C LEU A 128 -9.40 15.74 -11.88
N ALA A 129 -8.38 15.09 -12.46
CA ALA A 129 -7.08 14.89 -11.83
C ALA A 129 -6.44 16.22 -11.40
N GLY A 130 -6.46 17.23 -12.29
CA GLY A 130 -5.96 18.57 -11.98
C GLY A 130 -6.76 19.27 -10.88
N ARG A 131 -8.09 19.16 -10.89
CA ARG A 131 -8.96 19.77 -9.88
C ARG A 131 -8.78 19.16 -8.50
N PHE A 132 -8.75 17.84 -8.41
CA PHE A 132 -8.66 17.12 -7.14
C PHE A 132 -7.22 16.87 -6.68
N GLN A 133 -6.23 17.28 -7.47
CA GLN A 133 -4.80 17.09 -7.17
C GLN A 133 -4.46 15.60 -6.96
N VAL A 134 -5.05 14.72 -7.80
CA VAL A 134 -4.84 13.26 -7.77
C VAL A 134 -4.23 12.77 -9.08
N PRO A 135 -3.50 11.64 -9.10
CA PRO A 135 -3.00 11.06 -10.34
C PRO A 135 -4.14 10.70 -11.31
N PRO A 136 -4.01 10.95 -12.63
CA PRO A 136 -5.02 10.57 -13.61
C PRO A 136 -5.42 9.09 -13.59
N GLY A 137 -4.50 8.21 -13.20
CA GLY A 137 -4.71 6.76 -13.14
C GLY A 137 -5.80 6.32 -12.15
N VAL A 138 -6.21 7.17 -11.21
CA VAL A 138 -7.32 6.84 -10.29
C VAL A 138 -8.70 6.85 -10.96
N PHE A 139 -8.78 7.32 -12.21
CA PHE A 139 -10.00 7.35 -13.03
C PHE A 139 -9.92 6.44 -14.26
N VAL A 140 -9.01 5.45 -14.26
CA VAL A 140 -8.80 4.49 -15.36
C VAL A 140 -9.11 3.08 -14.89
#